data_AF-A0A7X8BGX8-F1
#
_entry.id   AF-A0A7X8BGX8-F1
#
_cell.length_a   1.000
_cell.length_b   1.000
_cell.length_c   1.000
_cell.angle_alpha   90.00
_cell.angle_beta   90.00
_cell.angle_gamma   90.00
#
_symmetry.space_group_name_H-M   'P 1'
#
loop_
_entity.id
_entity.type
_entity.pdbx_description
1 polymer ?
#
loop_
_entity_poly.entity_id
_entity_poly.type
_entity_poly.pdbx_seq_one_letter_code
_entity_poly.pdbx_strand_id
1 'polypeptide(L)'
;ALLTKVPRGLALLVVLSIFAAAVSTLNSIILTLSSMFGRDLVRALTPLSEEKELVWGKLLIPVLTLACYAFASLKLGLIAVLSSMASAGLMAQLPVILGAFFWKRGTAAGAILGMASGAVLTGALYMTKTNFLGQWPPVWGLLTSVSVFVAVSLMTRPNPSGADFIDTVESEVKRTFWPARES
;
A
#
# COMPACT_ATOMS: atom_id res chain seq x y z
N ALA A 1 -34.44 6.73 10.31
CA ALA A 1 -34.94 7.70 11.31
C ALA A 1 -34.43 9.14 11.08
N LEU A 2 -33.15 9.36 10.75
CA LEU A 2 -32.61 10.73 10.52
C LEU A 2 -32.99 11.33 9.15
N LEU A 3 -33.07 10.53 8.08
CA LEU A 3 -33.41 11.00 6.73
C LEU A 3 -34.87 11.45 6.55
N THR A 4 -35.78 11.02 7.44
CA THR A 4 -37.19 11.44 7.45
C THR A 4 -37.41 12.84 8.00
N LYS A 5 -36.42 13.45 8.67
CA LYS A 5 -36.46 14.83 9.17
C LYS A 5 -35.75 15.84 8.26
N VAL A 6 -35.09 15.36 7.21
CA VAL A 6 -34.29 16.19 6.31
C VAL A 6 -35.12 16.54 5.07
N PRO A 7 -35.15 17.81 4.61
CA PRO A 7 -35.83 18.20 3.38
C PRO A 7 -35.37 17.34 2.20
N ARG A 8 -36.31 16.91 1.34
CA ARG A 8 -36.05 15.97 0.23
C ARG A 8 -34.86 16.40 -0.65
N GLY A 9 -34.72 17.70 -0.93
CA GLY A 9 -33.60 18.24 -1.70
C GLY A 9 -32.23 18.04 -1.01
N LEU A 10 -32.17 18.23 0.31
CA LEU A 10 -30.92 18.04 1.07
C LEU A 10 -30.54 16.55 1.16
N ALA A 11 -31.53 15.66 1.31
CA ALA A 11 -31.29 14.22 1.32
C ALA A 11 -30.70 13.73 -0.02
N LEU A 12 -31.21 14.23 -1.15
CA LEU A 12 -30.67 13.92 -2.47
C LEU A 12 -29.23 14.41 -2.62
N LEU A 13 -28.95 15.66 -2.22
CA LEU A 13 -27.59 16.22 -2.25
C LEU A 13 -26.62 15.36 -1.43
N VAL A 14 -26.98 14.99 -0.20
CA VAL A 14 -26.12 14.16 0.67
C VAL A 14 -25.81 12.81 0.04
N VAL A 15 -26.82 12.12 -0.51
CA VAL A 15 -26.62 10.83 -1.18
C VAL A 15 -25.71 10.99 -2.39
N LEU A 16 -25.97 11.98 -3.25
CA LEU A 16 -25.12 12.27 -4.41
C LEU A 16 -23.68 12.58 -4.01
N SER A 17 -23.46 13.35 -2.94
CA SER A 17 -22.11 13.66 -2.45
C SER A 17 -21.37 12.41 -1.96
N ILE A 18 -22.04 11.51 -1.23
CA ILE A 18 -21.44 10.25 -0.75
C ILE A 18 -21.08 9.35 -1.93
N PHE A 19 -21.98 9.21 -2.92
CA PHE A 19 -21.69 8.46 -4.14
C PHE A 19 -20.54 9.05 -4.93
N ALA A 20 -20.53 10.38 -5.12
CA ALA A 20 -19.45 11.07 -5.82
C ALA A 20 -18.08 10.85 -5.13
N ALA A 21 -18.03 10.95 -3.79
CA ALA A 21 -16.82 10.71 -3.01
C ALA A 21 -16.35 9.24 -3.06
N ALA A 22 -17.29 8.29 -3.05
CA ALA A 22 -16.97 6.86 -3.19
C ALA A 22 -16.41 6.55 -4.58
N VAL A 23 -17.03 7.09 -5.64
CA VAL A 23 -16.59 6.88 -7.03
C VAL A 23 -15.24 7.53 -7.30
N SER A 24 -14.95 8.72 -6.76
CA SER A 24 -13.63 9.34 -6.91
C SER A 24 -12.52 8.50 -6.29
N THR A 25 -12.77 7.94 -5.09
CA THR A 25 -11.82 7.04 -4.41
C THR A 25 -11.61 5.74 -5.19
N LEU A 26 -12.69 5.11 -5.66
CA LEU A 26 -12.61 3.90 -6.47
C LEU A 26 -11.84 4.13 -7.77
N ASN A 27 -12.10 5.23 -8.47
CA ASN A 27 -11.42 5.56 -9.72
C ASN A 27 -9.92 5.77 -9.50
N SER A 28 -9.53 6.49 -8.44
CA SER A 28 -8.13 6.66 -8.07
C SER A 28 -7.45 5.32 -7.78
N ILE A 29 -8.07 4.43 -6.99
CA ILE A 29 -7.51 3.11 -6.67
C ILE A 29 -7.36 2.25 -7.94
N ILE A 30 -8.39 2.16 -8.78
CA ILE A 30 -8.35 1.37 -10.02
C ILE A 30 -7.27 1.90 -10.96
N LEU A 31 -7.17 3.22 -11.12
CA LEU A 31 -6.16 3.85 -11.98
C LEU A 31 -4.75 3.62 -11.45
N THR A 32 -4.54 3.73 -10.13
CA THR A 32 -3.25 3.43 -9.50
C THR A 32 -2.86 1.97 -9.70
N LEU A 33 -3.76 1.02 -9.44
CA LEU A 33 -3.50 -0.42 -9.64
C LEU A 33 -3.22 -0.75 -11.11
N SER A 34 -3.98 -0.13 -12.02
CA SER A 34 -3.78 -0.24 -13.47
C SER A 34 -2.39 0.24 -13.90
N SER A 35 -1.93 1.38 -13.36
CA SER A 35 -0.60 1.93 -13.65
C SER A 35 0.52 1.09 -13.03
N MET A 36 0.34 0.60 -11.80
CA MET A 36 1.27 -0.33 -11.16
C MET A 36 1.39 -1.62 -11.96
N PHE A 37 0.29 -2.17 -12.49
CA PHE A 37 0.36 -3.37 -13.31
C PHE A 37 1.19 -3.17 -14.59
N GLY A 38 0.98 -2.06 -15.30
CA GLY A 38 1.77 -1.74 -16.50
C GLY A 38 3.27 -1.64 -16.19
N ARG A 39 3.63 -0.85 -15.16
CA ARG A 39 5.04 -0.59 -14.79
C ARG A 39 5.73 -1.76 -14.09
N ASP A 40 5.06 -2.37 -13.12
CA ASP A 40 5.71 -3.28 -12.19
C ASP A 40 5.64 -4.74 -12.69
N LEU A 41 4.60 -5.11 -13.45
CA LEU A 41 4.43 -6.46 -13.99
C LEU A 41 4.74 -6.53 -15.47
N VAL A 42 4.06 -5.74 -16.30
CA VAL A 42 4.16 -5.87 -17.77
C VAL A 42 5.55 -5.47 -18.25
N ARG A 43 6.08 -4.33 -17.81
CA ARG A 43 7.43 -3.86 -18.19
C ARG A 43 8.54 -4.76 -17.63
N ALA A 44 8.34 -5.33 -16.43
CA ALA A 44 9.29 -6.26 -15.83
C ALA A 44 9.39 -7.59 -16.61
N LEU A 45 8.27 -8.06 -17.17
CA LEU A 45 8.21 -9.32 -17.93
C LEU A 45 8.55 -9.13 -19.41
N THR A 46 8.19 -7.98 -19.99
CA THR A 46 8.41 -7.69 -21.41
C THR A 46 8.86 -6.24 -21.58
N PRO A 47 10.04 -5.99 -22.19
CA PRO A 47 10.48 -4.63 -22.49
C PRO A 47 9.61 -4.05 -23.61
N LEU A 48 8.55 -3.35 -23.22
CA LEU A 48 7.61 -2.69 -24.12
C LEU A 48 7.87 -1.18 -24.16
N SER A 49 7.42 -0.53 -25.23
CA SER A 49 7.38 0.93 -25.31
C SER A 49 6.36 1.49 -24.32
N GLU A 50 6.58 2.73 -23.86
CA GLU A 50 5.70 3.42 -22.90
C GLU A 50 4.23 3.46 -23.37
N GLU A 51 3.99 3.64 -24.68
CA GLU A 51 2.65 3.61 -25.25
C GLU A 51 1.94 2.28 -25.04
N LYS A 52 2.65 1.16 -25.23
CA LYS A 52 2.08 -0.18 -25.04
C LYS A 52 1.83 -0.46 -23.56
N GLU A 53 2.72 -0.02 -22.68
CA GLU A 53 2.56 -0.11 -21.24
C GLU A 53 1.28 0.59 -20.77
N LEU A 54 1.03 1.80 -21.28
CA LEU A 54 -0.18 2.58 -20.98
C LEU A 54 -1.45 1.87 -21.48
N VAL A 55 -1.39 1.26 -22.67
CA VAL A 55 -2.52 0.50 -23.23
C VAL A 55 -2.83 -0.72 -22.36
N TRP A 56 -1.81 -1.48 -21.96
CA TRP A 56 -1.99 -2.64 -21.07
C TRP A 56 -2.55 -2.24 -19.70
N GLY A 57 -2.07 -1.13 -19.14
CA GLY A 57 -2.65 -0.56 -17.92
C GLY A 57 -4.14 -0.24 -18.11
N LYS A 58 -4.49 0.51 -19.15
CA LYS A 58 -5.89 0.89 -19.43
C LYS A 58 -6.80 -0.31 -19.67
N LEU A 59 -6.29 -1.38 -20.30
CA LEU A 59 -7.04 -2.61 -20.54
C LEU A 59 -7.41 -3.33 -19.23
N LEU A 60 -6.62 -3.14 -18.17
CA LEU A 60 -6.89 -3.73 -16.87
C LEU A 60 -8.02 -3.03 -16.11
N ILE A 61 -8.32 -1.76 -16.42
CA ILE A 61 -9.38 -0.98 -15.78
C ILE A 61 -10.75 -1.68 -15.83
N PRO A 62 -11.28 -2.10 -17.01
CA PRO A 62 -12.55 -2.82 -17.08
C PRO A 62 -12.50 -4.17 -16.34
N VAL A 63 -11.37 -4.86 -16.35
CA VAL A 63 -11.18 -6.14 -15.64
C VAL A 63 -11.31 -5.95 -14.13
N LEU A 64 -10.60 -4.97 -13.56
CA LEU A 64 -10.68 -4.64 -12.13
C LEU A 64 -12.08 -4.17 -11.76
N THR A 65 -12.71 -3.35 -12.61
CA THR A 65 -14.08 -2.85 -12.38
C THR A 65 -15.09 -4.00 -12.33
N LEU A 66 -15.01 -4.94 -13.27
CA LEU A 66 -15.89 -6.11 -13.31
C LEU A 66 -15.64 -7.05 -12.12
N ALA A 67 -14.38 -7.26 -11.75
CA ALA A 67 -14.01 -8.05 -10.57
C ALA A 67 -14.56 -7.44 -9.27
N CYS A 68 -14.42 -6.12 -9.10
CA CYS A 68 -15.01 -5.40 -7.97
C CYS A 68 -16.54 -5.50 -7.94
N TYR A 69 -17.20 -5.36 -9.09
CA TYR A 69 -18.66 -5.52 -9.20
C TYR A 69 -19.12 -6.94 -8.84
N ALA A 70 -18.43 -7.96 -9.36
CA ALA A 70 -18.70 -9.36 -9.04
C ALA A 70 -18.52 -9.62 -7.54
N PHE A 71 -17.42 -9.15 -6.96
CA PHE A 71 -17.14 -9.28 -5.53
C PHE A 71 -18.19 -8.57 -4.65
N ALA A 72 -18.57 -7.34 -5.02
CA ALA A 72 -19.61 -6.59 -4.31
C ALA A 72 -20.97 -7.28 -4.35
N SER A 73 -21.29 -7.97 -5.46
CA SER A 73 -22.56 -8.70 -5.64
C SER A 73 -22.70 -9.90 -4.70
N LEU A 74 -21.59 -10.46 -4.20
CA LEU A 74 -21.60 -11.58 -3.26
C LEU A 74 -22.07 -11.20 -1.84
N LYS A 75 -22.12 -9.90 -1.51
CA LYS A 75 -22.61 -9.37 -0.20
C LYS A 75 -22.02 -10.07 1.03
N LEU A 76 -20.74 -10.43 0.99
CA LEU A 76 -20.08 -11.26 1.99
C LEU A 76 -19.93 -10.62 3.39
N GLY A 77 -20.32 -9.35 3.57
CA GLY A 77 -20.19 -8.65 4.86
C GLY A 77 -18.73 -8.42 5.30
N LEU A 78 -17.76 -8.58 4.39
CA LEU A 78 -16.33 -8.54 4.70
C LEU A 78 -15.71 -7.13 4.73
N ILE A 79 -16.53 -6.07 4.71
CA ILE A 79 -16.04 -4.68 4.61
C ILE A 79 -15.05 -4.36 5.74
N ALA A 80 -15.40 -4.70 6.98
CA ALA A 80 -14.53 -4.44 8.13
C ALA A 80 -13.24 -5.28 8.09
N VAL A 81 -13.34 -6.56 7.71
CA VAL A 81 -12.18 -7.47 7.63
C VAL A 81 -11.22 -7.03 6.53
N LEU A 82 -11.73 -6.78 5.33
CA LEU A 82 -10.92 -6.34 4.19
C LEU A 82 -10.32 -4.96 4.41
N SER A 83 -11.07 -4.03 5.00
CA SER A 83 -10.54 -2.71 5.37
C SER A 83 -9.38 -2.86 6.36
N SER A 84 -9.54 -3.71 7.37
CA SER A 84 -8.49 -3.93 8.37
C SER A 84 -7.28 -4.69 7.79
N MET A 85 -7.48 -5.63 6.87
CA MET A 85 -6.40 -6.31 6.15
C MET A 85 -5.64 -5.37 5.22
N ALA A 86 -6.33 -4.46 4.52
CA ALA A 86 -5.71 -3.44 3.69
C ALA A 86 -4.82 -2.51 4.52
N SER A 87 -5.31 -2.07 5.69
CA SER A 87 -4.50 -1.29 6.64
C SER A 87 -3.30 -2.07 7.17
N ALA A 88 -3.44 -3.38 7.39
CA ALA A 88 -2.31 -4.23 7.79
C ALA A 88 -1.21 -4.30 6.73
N GLY A 89 -1.58 -4.42 5.46
CA GLY A 89 -0.63 -4.38 4.35
C GLY A 89 0.15 -3.06 4.32
N LEU A 90 -0.55 -1.93 4.51
CA LEU A 90 0.11 -0.61 4.61
C LEU A 90 1.08 -0.55 5.79
N MET A 91 0.68 -1.06 6.96
CA MET A 91 1.55 -1.10 8.13
C MET A 91 2.79 -1.97 7.91
N ALA A 92 2.65 -3.13 7.24
CA ALA A 92 3.79 -4.00 6.93
C ALA A 92 4.82 -3.32 6.02
N GLN A 93 4.40 -2.34 5.19
CA GLN A 93 5.27 -1.56 4.30
C GLN A 93 6.10 -0.49 5.05
N LEU A 94 5.60 0.03 6.17
CA LEU A 94 6.24 1.12 6.93
C LEU A 94 7.72 0.86 7.28
N PRO A 95 8.12 -0.29 7.89
CA PRO A 95 9.52 -0.53 8.22
C PRO A 95 10.42 -0.53 6.99
N VAL A 96 9.91 -1.00 5.84
CA VAL A 96 10.65 -1.04 4.58
C VAL A 96 10.88 0.37 4.04
N ILE A 97 9.85 1.22 4.05
CA ILE A 97 9.96 2.61 3.60
C ILE A 97 10.95 3.37 4.50
N LEU A 98 10.80 3.26 5.82
CA LEU A 98 11.72 3.90 6.76
C LEU A 98 13.15 3.38 6.60
N GLY A 99 13.30 2.07 6.42
CA GLY A 99 14.61 1.46 6.18
C GLY A 99 15.26 1.93 4.88
N ALA A 100 14.49 2.12 3.81
CA ALA A 100 14.99 2.54 2.51
C ALA A 100 15.58 3.97 2.51
N PHE A 101 15.02 4.89 3.30
CA PHE A 101 15.47 6.29 3.34
C PHE A 101 16.43 6.59 4.51
N PHE A 102 16.28 5.91 5.65
CA PHE A 102 16.99 6.28 6.88
C PHE A 102 17.97 5.22 7.37
N TRP A 103 18.04 4.03 6.74
CA TRP A 103 18.89 2.95 7.22
C TRP A 103 19.77 2.34 6.12
N LYS A 104 21.04 2.73 6.11
CA LYS A 104 22.06 2.22 5.16
C LYS A 104 22.27 0.70 5.18
N ARG A 105 21.84 0.02 6.25
CA ARG A 105 21.92 -1.45 6.37
C ARG A 105 20.64 -2.17 5.95
N GLY A 106 19.60 -1.46 5.53
CA GLY A 106 18.38 -2.07 5.00
C GLY A 106 18.67 -2.92 3.76
N THR A 107 18.07 -4.11 3.68
CA THR A 107 18.30 -5.05 2.57
C THR A 107 17.02 -5.39 1.84
N ALA A 108 17.14 -5.70 0.53
CA ALA A 108 16.00 -6.15 -0.27
C ALA A 108 15.42 -7.48 0.25
N ALA A 109 16.28 -8.41 0.69
CA ALA A 109 15.85 -9.67 1.29
C ALA A 109 15.07 -9.44 2.59
N GLY A 110 15.55 -8.55 3.46
CA GLY A 110 14.85 -8.17 4.68
C GLY A 110 13.51 -7.50 4.39
N ALA A 111 13.44 -6.64 3.38
CA ALA A 111 12.20 -5.98 2.97
C ALA A 111 11.14 -6.99 2.53
N ILE A 112 11.49 -7.92 1.64
CA ILE A 112 10.56 -8.92 1.11
C ILE A 112 10.11 -9.88 2.21
N LEU A 113 11.05 -10.42 3.00
CA LEU A 113 10.72 -11.36 4.07
C LEU A 113 9.96 -10.71 5.22
N GLY A 114 10.28 -9.45 5.55
CA GLY A 114 9.54 -8.65 6.54
C GLY A 114 8.09 -8.47 6.13
N MET A 115 7.84 -7.94 4.93
CA MET A 115 6.47 -7.75 4.44
C MET A 115 5.70 -9.06 4.30
N ALA A 116 6.35 -10.11 3.76
CA ALA A 116 5.72 -11.42 3.59
C ALA A 116 5.33 -12.05 4.94
N SER A 117 6.25 -12.07 5.91
CA SER A 117 5.99 -12.65 7.24
C SER A 117 4.89 -11.89 7.98
N GLY A 118 4.89 -10.56 7.93
CA GLY A 118 3.82 -9.74 8.52
C GLY A 118 2.45 -9.98 7.88
N ALA A 119 2.40 -10.09 6.55
CA ALA A 119 1.17 -10.40 5.81
C ALA A 119 0.63 -11.81 6.12
N VAL A 120 1.51 -12.82 6.11
CA VAL A 120 1.15 -14.21 6.41
C VAL A 120 0.64 -14.34 7.85
N LEU A 121 1.32 -13.75 8.83
CA LEU A 121 0.87 -13.80 10.22
C LEU A 121 -0.49 -13.12 10.38
N THR A 122 -0.68 -11.94 9.79
CA THR A 122 -1.96 -11.23 9.87
C THR A 122 -3.09 -12.04 9.24
N GLY A 123 -2.85 -12.64 8.07
CA GLY A 123 -3.80 -13.53 7.40
C GLY A 123 -4.15 -14.75 8.26
N ALA A 124 -3.15 -15.39 8.86
CA ALA A 124 -3.34 -16.53 9.76
C ALA A 124 -4.18 -16.16 11.01
N LEU A 125 -3.94 -14.99 11.60
CA LEU A 125 -4.72 -14.49 12.74
C LEU A 125 -6.19 -14.22 12.36
N TYR A 126 -6.44 -13.66 11.16
CA TYR A 126 -7.81 -13.49 10.66
C TYR A 126 -8.51 -14.82 10.39
N MET A 127 -7.84 -15.81 9.79
CA MET A 127 -8.44 -17.11 9.52
C MET A 127 -8.75 -17.90 10.79
N THR A 128 -7.86 -17.83 11.79
CA THR A 128 -8.06 -18.51 13.07
C THR A 128 -9.00 -17.76 14.02
N LYS A 129 -9.41 -16.53 13.67
CA LYS A 129 -10.19 -15.61 14.52
C LYS A 129 -9.54 -15.40 15.90
N THR A 130 -8.22 -15.50 15.96
CA THR A 130 -7.48 -15.42 17.22
C THR A 130 -7.07 -13.98 17.47
N ASN A 131 -7.60 -13.39 18.54
CA ASN A 131 -7.13 -12.10 19.04
C ASN A 131 -5.97 -12.35 19.99
N PHE A 132 -4.75 -12.34 19.47
CA PHE A 132 -3.57 -12.52 20.30
C PHE A 132 -3.44 -11.34 21.28
N LEU A 133 -3.44 -11.65 22.58
CA LEU A 133 -3.39 -10.67 23.68
C LEU A 133 -4.48 -9.58 23.64
N GLY A 134 -5.64 -9.86 23.01
CA GLY A 134 -6.73 -8.90 22.87
C GLY A 134 -6.44 -7.72 21.93
N GLN A 135 -5.33 -7.77 21.19
CA GLN A 135 -4.95 -6.73 20.22
C GLN A 135 -5.38 -7.10 18.81
N TRP A 136 -5.50 -6.08 17.96
CA TRP A 136 -5.93 -6.24 16.58
C TRP A 136 -4.85 -6.99 15.76
N PRO A 137 -5.21 -7.97 14.92
CA PRO A 137 -4.27 -8.74 14.11
C PRO A 137 -3.20 -7.93 13.33
N PRO A 138 -3.53 -6.75 12.74
CA PRO A 138 -2.55 -5.93 12.02
C PRO A 138 -1.37 -5.45 12.88
N VAL A 139 -1.58 -5.25 14.19
CA VAL A 139 -0.53 -4.79 15.12
C VAL A 139 0.56 -5.85 15.25
N TRP A 140 0.16 -7.13 15.36
CA TRP A 140 1.09 -8.26 15.39
C TRP A 140 1.79 -8.47 14.05
N GLY A 141 1.08 -8.23 12.95
CA GLY A 141 1.66 -8.19 11.60
C GLY A 141 2.78 -7.15 11.47
N LEU A 142 2.55 -5.93 11.95
CA LEU A 142 3.54 -4.87 11.97
C LEU A 142 4.77 -5.25 12.81
N LEU A 143 4.57 -5.69 14.05
CA LEU A 143 5.67 -6.09 14.94
C LEU A 143 6.53 -7.19 14.31
N THR A 144 5.88 -8.16 13.66
CA THR A 144 6.57 -9.25 12.96
C THR A 144 7.32 -8.74 11.74
N SER A 145 6.71 -7.90 10.92
CA SER A 145 7.37 -7.29 9.75
C SER A 145 8.61 -6.50 10.16
N VAL A 146 8.52 -5.66 11.19
CA VAL A 146 9.65 -4.89 11.74
C VAL A 146 10.74 -5.83 12.24
N SER A 147 10.37 -6.83 13.04
CA SER A 147 11.34 -7.75 13.66
C SER A 147 12.10 -8.57 12.61
N VAL A 148 11.38 -9.11 11.62
CA VAL A 148 11.98 -9.88 10.52
C VAL A 148 12.80 -8.98 9.61
N PHE A 149 12.30 -7.78 9.27
CA PHE A 149 13.04 -6.81 8.47
C PHE A 149 14.39 -6.46 9.11
N VAL A 150 14.40 -6.17 10.42
CA VAL A 150 15.62 -5.83 11.16
C VAL A 150 16.55 -7.04 11.25
N ALA A 151 16.04 -8.20 11.66
CA ALA A 151 16.84 -9.41 11.83
C ALA A 151 17.51 -9.84 10.52
N VAL A 152 16.74 -9.95 9.44
CA VAL A 152 17.25 -10.35 8.12
C VAL A 152 18.21 -9.29 7.57
N SER A 153 17.91 -8.00 7.72
CA SER A 153 18.81 -6.95 7.23
C SER A 153 20.15 -6.89 7.97
N LEU A 154 20.19 -7.31 9.25
CA LEU A 154 21.43 -7.43 10.00
C LEU A 154 22.23 -8.69 9.62
N MET A 155 21.54 -9.79 9.30
CA MET A 155 22.15 -11.07 8.92
C MET A 155 22.61 -11.12 7.45
N THR A 156 22.02 -10.29 6.59
CA THR A 156 22.35 -10.23 5.16
C THR A 156 23.26 -9.05 4.84
N ARG A 157 23.95 -9.13 3.70
CA ARG A 157 24.88 -8.08 3.27
C ARG A 157 24.11 -6.92 2.65
N PRO A 158 24.31 -5.67 3.09
CA PRO A 158 23.72 -4.50 2.45
C PRO A 158 24.23 -4.36 1.01
N ASN A 159 23.34 -3.94 0.10
CA ASN A 159 23.74 -3.59 -1.26
C ASN A 159 24.41 -2.20 -1.23
N PRO A 160 25.66 -2.04 -1.73
CA PRO A 160 26.35 -0.74 -1.79
C PRO A 160 25.50 0.37 -2.42
N SER A 161 24.76 0.06 -3.49
CA SER A 161 23.93 1.05 -4.19
C SER A 161 22.83 1.66 -3.32
N GLY A 162 22.36 0.96 -2.28
CA GLY A 162 21.38 1.49 -1.34
C GLY A 162 21.97 2.56 -0.41
N ALA A 163 23.22 2.37 0.02
CA ALA A 163 23.92 3.37 0.84
C ALA A 163 24.24 4.62 0.01
N ASP A 164 24.70 4.44 -1.23
CA ASP A 164 25.01 5.52 -2.16
C ASP A 164 23.78 6.39 -2.46
N PHE A 165 22.60 5.77 -2.58
CA PHE A 165 21.33 6.50 -2.75
C PHE A 165 21.03 7.40 -1.55
N ILE A 166 21.15 6.88 -0.32
CA ILE A 166 20.89 7.66 0.90
C ILE A 166 21.87 8.83 0.99
N ASP A 167 23.15 8.61 0.69
CA ASP A 167 24.17 9.68 0.68
C ASP A 167 23.87 10.75 -0.38
N THR A 168 23.40 10.34 -1.56
CA THR A 168 22.98 11.26 -2.61
C THR A 168 21.79 12.12 -2.16
N VAL A 169 20.74 11.49 -1.60
CA VAL A 169 19.56 12.20 -1.10
C VAL A 169 19.93 13.16 0.03
N GLU A 170 20.78 12.74 0.97
CA GLU A 170 21.25 13.61 2.06
C GLU A 170 22.00 14.84 1.54
N SER A 171 22.86 14.65 0.53
CA SER A 171 23.61 15.75 -0.09
C SER A 171 22.70 16.74 -0.82
N GLU A 172 21.68 16.25 -1.51
CA GLU A 172 20.76 17.08 -2.29
C GLU A 172 19.79 17.84 -1.40
N VAL A 173 19.30 17.21 -0.31
CA VAL A 173 18.50 17.88 0.71
C VAL A 173 19.29 19.00 1.37
N LYS A 174 20.54 18.76 1.76
CA LYS A 174 21.41 19.80 2.32
C LYS A 174 21.62 20.94 1.32
N ARG A 175 21.95 20.64 0.05
CA ARG A 175 22.16 21.66 -0.99
C ARG A 175 20.92 22.52 -1.24
N THR A 176 19.74 21.91 -1.27
CA THR A 176 18.49 22.57 -1.70
C THR A 176 17.83 23.34 -0.56
N PHE A 177 17.74 22.74 0.62
CA PHE A 177 16.97 23.28 1.75
C PHE A 177 17.84 23.95 2.81
N TRP A 178 19.12 23.59 2.87
CA TRP A 178 20.08 24.18 3.81
C TRP A 178 21.35 24.63 3.10
N PRO A 179 21.25 25.49 2.06
CA PRO A 179 22.44 26.06 1.45
C PRO A 179 23.21 26.74 2.57
N ALA A 180 24.43 26.25 2.83
CA ALA A 180 25.30 26.84 3.83
C ALA A 180 25.32 28.34 3.55
N ARG A 181 24.89 29.14 4.53
CA ARG A 181 25.04 30.58 4.47
C ARG A 181 26.53 30.81 4.67
N GLU A 182 27.29 30.73 3.57
CA GLU A 182 28.72 30.98 3.55
C GLU A 182 28.94 32.38 4.15
N SER A 183 29.67 32.43 5.27
CA SER A 183 30.19 33.62 5.92
C SER A 183 31.70 33.58 5.87
#